data_AF-A0A8S3GYW6-F1
#
_entry.id   AF-A0A8S3GYW6-F1
#
_cell.length_a   1.000
_cell.length_b   1.000
_cell.length_c   1.000
_cell.angle_alpha   90.00
_cell.angle_beta   90.00
_cell.angle_gamma   90.00
#
_symmetry.space_group_name_H-M   'P 1'
#
loop_
_entity.id
_entity.type
_entity.pdbx_description
1 polymer ?
#
loop_
_entity_poly.entity_id
_entity_poly.type
_entity_poly.pdbx_seq_one_letter_code
_entity_poly.pdbx_strand_id
1 'polypeptide(L)'
;DIQKLHVRSLGLGEAVQRIDYLDEEKIYIILTHYMDTYKNDSSVPISQQAYQRIDCTTTIEKIKDVTQQQFDDMFDSIVILDQHTHEAHASVRLLNSEAATSLCVITFTEDPTMPYIAVGTTIVLDDEDTPRSGRIVLFRYMNGQMTMIAEKEVNGPPFRMLPFQGKLLVAIGNSVRLYKFSLENHELIQLAKTSVDYVECLQLKVKDDFILFGDLMKSLTVLRYNADEKKFENIANDPRPQWTKACEFIDDDTFLCAEDG
;
A
#
# COMPACT_ATOMS: atom_id res chain seq x y z
N ASP A 1 -9.84 5.66 39.31
CA ASP A 1 -10.87 5.26 38.33
C ASP A 1 -10.24 4.68 37.08
N ILE A 2 -10.66 3.48 36.68
CA ILE A 2 -10.24 2.88 35.40
C ILE A 2 -11.18 3.38 34.31
N GLN A 3 -10.67 4.18 33.39
CA GLN A 3 -11.41 4.58 32.20
C GLN A 3 -11.54 3.36 31.28
N LYS A 4 -12.79 2.98 30.94
CA LYS A 4 -13.07 1.90 29.99
C LYS A 4 -13.16 2.45 28.58
N LEU A 5 -12.59 1.72 27.62
CA LEU A 5 -12.63 2.06 26.20
C LEU A 5 -14.01 1.69 25.63
N HIS A 6 -14.66 2.61 24.93
CA HIS A 6 -15.88 2.33 24.18
C HIS A 6 -15.51 1.81 22.79
N VAL A 7 -16.03 0.65 22.42
CA VAL A 7 -15.74 -0.01 21.13
C VAL A 7 -17.02 -0.07 20.30
N ARG A 8 -16.93 0.43 19.06
CA ARG A 8 -17.96 0.26 18.04
C ARG A 8 -17.46 -0.74 16.99
N SER A 9 -18.28 -1.74 16.69
CA SER A 9 -17.99 -2.74 15.67
C SER A 9 -18.83 -2.49 14.43
N LEU A 10 -18.21 -2.64 13.26
CA LEU A 10 -18.85 -2.53 11.95
C LEU A 10 -18.65 -3.84 11.19
N GLY A 11 -19.75 -4.49 10.79
CA GLY A 11 -19.69 -5.69 9.95
C GLY A 11 -19.57 -5.30 8.49
N LEU A 12 -18.47 -5.68 7.84
CA LEU A 12 -18.19 -5.32 6.44
C LEU A 12 -18.51 -6.44 5.44
N GLY A 13 -18.76 -7.67 5.90
CA GLY A 13 -19.07 -8.79 5.02
C GLY A 13 -17.92 -9.31 4.16
N GLU A 14 -16.72 -8.75 4.30
CA GLU A 14 -15.49 -9.15 3.62
C GLU A 14 -14.28 -8.83 4.50
N ALA A 15 -13.11 -9.41 4.19
CA ALA A 15 -11.90 -9.22 4.99
C ALA A 15 -11.27 -7.85 4.70
N VAL A 16 -10.79 -7.17 5.75
CA VAL A 16 -10.04 -5.92 5.63
C VAL A 16 -8.54 -6.22 5.74
N GLN A 17 -7.77 -5.73 4.78
CA GLN A 17 -6.32 -5.90 4.73
C GLN A 17 -5.58 -4.66 5.24
N ARG A 18 -6.03 -3.46 4.87
CA ARG A 18 -5.40 -2.17 5.24
C ARG A 18 -6.46 -1.09 5.41
N ILE A 19 -6.11 -0.08 6.19
CA ILE A 19 -6.91 1.13 6.39
C ILE A 19 -6.00 2.34 6.41
N ASP A 20 -6.46 3.44 5.82
CA ASP A 20 -5.88 4.76 5.94
C ASP A 20 -7.00 5.81 5.99
N TYR A 21 -6.66 7.05 6.32
CA TYR A 21 -7.63 8.13 6.51
C TYR A 21 -7.23 9.35 5.69
N LEU A 22 -8.21 9.89 4.95
CA LEU A 22 -8.05 11.13 4.21
C LEU A 22 -8.81 12.24 4.94
N ASP A 23 -8.06 13.13 5.59
CA ASP A 23 -8.62 14.16 6.47
C ASP A 23 -9.40 15.22 5.70
N GLU A 24 -8.92 15.61 4.52
CA GLU A 24 -9.51 16.66 3.70
C GLU A 24 -10.95 16.33 3.29
N GLU A 25 -11.22 15.05 2.99
CA GLU A 25 -12.53 14.55 2.56
C GLU A 25 -13.28 13.83 3.68
N LYS A 26 -12.67 13.67 4.87
CA LYS A 26 -13.27 13.02 6.04
C LYS A 26 -13.75 11.60 5.77
N ILE A 27 -12.88 10.80 5.13
CA ILE A 27 -13.17 9.41 4.74
C ILE A 27 -12.11 8.43 5.27
N TYR A 28 -12.53 7.18 5.48
CA TYR A 28 -11.63 6.04 5.58
C TYR A 28 -11.47 5.39 4.22
N ILE A 29 -10.24 5.06 3.84
CA ILE A 29 -9.92 4.20 2.71
C ILE A 29 -9.55 2.84 3.26
N ILE A 30 -10.22 1.79 2.82
CA ILE A 30 -9.90 0.43 3.21
C ILE A 30 -9.59 -0.42 1.99
N LEU A 31 -8.60 -1.29 2.12
CA LEU A 31 -8.37 -2.38 1.18
C LEU A 31 -9.10 -3.60 1.71
N THR A 32 -9.98 -4.15 0.88
CA THR A 32 -10.78 -5.33 1.20
C THR A 32 -10.52 -6.46 0.25
N HIS A 33 -10.85 -7.65 0.71
CA HIS A 33 -10.65 -8.90 0.01
C HIS A 33 -11.85 -9.80 0.23
N TYR A 34 -12.44 -10.26 -0.87
CA TYR A 34 -13.63 -11.08 -0.87
C TYR A 34 -13.45 -12.30 -1.76
N MET A 35 -13.88 -13.45 -1.27
CA MET A 35 -13.82 -14.73 -1.97
C MET A 35 -15.25 -15.21 -2.24
N ASP A 36 -15.61 -15.38 -3.51
CA ASP A 36 -16.96 -15.74 -3.94
C ASP A 36 -17.40 -17.13 -3.45
N THR A 37 -16.45 -18.04 -3.26
CA THR A 37 -16.69 -19.38 -2.69
C THR A 37 -17.20 -19.34 -1.25
N TYR A 38 -16.96 -18.26 -0.50
CA TYR A 38 -17.44 -18.07 0.87
C TYR A 38 -18.69 -17.18 0.95
N LYS A 39 -19.38 -16.97 -0.18
CA LYS A 39 -20.63 -16.21 -0.22
C LYS A 39 -21.68 -16.88 0.67
N ASN A 40 -21.92 -16.28 1.82
CA ASN A 40 -23.05 -16.62 2.67
C ASN A 40 -24.22 -15.70 2.31
N ASP A 41 -25.43 -16.25 2.15
CA ASP A 41 -26.65 -15.48 1.86
C ASP A 41 -26.96 -14.37 2.90
N SER A 42 -26.28 -14.39 4.04
CA SER A 42 -26.54 -13.55 5.21
C SER A 42 -25.76 -12.23 5.25
N SER A 43 -24.73 -12.02 4.43
CA SER A 43 -23.93 -10.79 4.46
C SER A 43 -23.43 -10.39 3.08
N VAL A 44 -23.88 -9.24 2.58
CA VAL A 44 -23.37 -8.64 1.34
C VAL A 44 -22.03 -7.95 1.64
N PRO A 45 -20.98 -8.12 0.81
CA PRO A 45 -19.71 -7.43 1.01
C PRO A 45 -19.83 -5.91 0.90
N ILE A 46 -19.11 -5.14 1.72
CA ILE A 46 -19.18 -3.67 1.74
C ILE A 46 -18.80 -3.05 0.39
N SER A 47 -17.83 -3.63 -0.32
CA SER A 47 -17.46 -3.28 -1.69
C SER A 47 -18.66 -3.33 -2.66
N GLN A 48 -19.58 -4.28 -2.48
CA GLN A 48 -20.78 -4.44 -3.32
C GLN A 48 -21.95 -3.54 -2.89
N GLN A 49 -21.92 -3.03 -1.66
CA GLN A 49 -22.91 -2.09 -1.12
C GLN A 49 -22.61 -0.63 -1.49
N ALA A 50 -21.41 -0.34 -2.02
CA ALA A 50 -20.99 1.01 -2.34
C ALA A 50 -21.92 1.70 -3.36
N TYR A 51 -22.21 3.00 -3.15
CA TYR A 51 -23.07 3.77 -4.07
C TYR A 51 -22.49 3.85 -5.48
N GLN A 52 -21.16 4.04 -5.57
CA GLN A 52 -20.42 4.00 -6.83
C GLN A 52 -19.53 2.75 -6.85
N ARG A 53 -19.66 1.93 -7.90
CA ARG A 53 -18.81 0.75 -8.11
C ARG A 53 -18.06 0.93 -9.43
N ILE A 54 -16.75 0.92 -9.35
CA ILE A 54 -15.83 1.24 -10.45
C ILE A 54 -14.92 0.04 -10.66
N ASP A 55 -14.68 -0.34 -11.90
CA ASP A 55 -13.63 -1.31 -12.22
C ASP A 55 -12.31 -0.58 -12.43
N CYS A 56 -11.25 -1.06 -11.79
CA CYS A 56 -9.90 -0.58 -12.03
C CYS A 56 -9.46 -1.00 -13.44
N THR A 57 -8.83 -0.10 -14.16
CA THR A 57 -8.27 -0.38 -15.49
C THR A 57 -6.75 -0.32 -15.44
N THR A 58 -6.10 -0.81 -16.50
CA THR A 58 -4.66 -0.64 -16.69
C THR A 58 -4.35 -0.36 -18.15
N THR A 59 -3.32 0.46 -18.34
CA THR A 59 -2.63 0.76 -19.60
C THR A 59 -1.33 -0.03 -19.74
N ILE A 60 -0.92 -0.77 -18.71
CA ILE A 60 0.26 -1.63 -18.73
C ILE A 60 -0.12 -2.92 -19.46
N GLU A 61 0.21 -3.00 -20.75
CA GLU A 61 -0.20 -4.12 -21.63
C GLU A 61 0.18 -5.50 -21.06
N LYS A 62 1.36 -5.63 -20.45
CA LYS A 62 1.79 -6.89 -19.82
C LYS A 62 0.85 -7.34 -18.69
N ILE A 63 0.40 -6.41 -17.83
CA ILE A 63 -0.55 -6.74 -16.74
C ILE A 63 -1.91 -7.07 -17.34
N LYS A 64 -2.34 -6.29 -18.34
CA LYS A 64 -3.61 -6.49 -19.03
C LYS A 64 -3.69 -7.87 -19.69
N ASP A 65 -2.66 -8.28 -20.40
CA ASP A 65 -2.61 -9.56 -21.12
C ASP A 65 -2.71 -10.75 -20.18
N VAL A 66 -2.03 -10.67 -19.03
CA VAL A 66 -2.00 -11.73 -18.03
C VAL A 66 -3.33 -11.81 -17.28
N THR A 67 -3.85 -10.68 -16.80
CA THR A 67 -5.06 -10.63 -15.97
C THR A 67 -6.34 -10.98 -16.74
N GLN A 68 -6.41 -10.69 -18.04
CA GLN A 68 -7.57 -11.03 -18.88
C GLN A 68 -7.78 -12.54 -19.09
N GLN A 69 -6.71 -13.34 -18.92
CA GLN A 69 -6.76 -14.79 -19.14
C GLN A 69 -7.08 -15.56 -17.85
N GLN A 70 -7.14 -14.86 -16.72
CA GLN A 70 -7.34 -15.45 -15.41
C GLN A 70 -8.82 -15.49 -15.03
N PHE A 71 -9.21 -16.63 -14.44
CA PHE A 71 -10.46 -16.77 -13.72
C PHE A 71 -10.12 -16.76 -12.25
N ASP A 72 -10.70 -15.79 -11.54
CA ASP A 72 -10.46 -15.62 -10.12
C ASP A 72 -11.80 -15.69 -9.38
N ASP A 73 -11.81 -16.40 -8.25
CA ASP A 73 -12.92 -16.38 -7.30
C ASP A 73 -12.65 -15.36 -6.18
N MET A 74 -11.53 -14.65 -6.27
CA MET A 74 -10.99 -13.76 -5.27
C MET A 74 -10.91 -12.34 -5.83
N PHE A 75 -11.45 -11.37 -5.08
CA PHE A 75 -11.56 -10.00 -5.52
C PHE A 75 -11.12 -9.04 -4.45
N ASP A 76 -10.09 -8.27 -4.78
CA ASP A 76 -9.63 -7.16 -3.97
C ASP A 76 -10.31 -5.87 -4.40
N SER A 77 -10.62 -5.02 -3.43
CA SER A 77 -11.28 -3.74 -3.66
C SER A 77 -10.72 -2.64 -2.77
N ILE A 78 -10.73 -1.42 -3.30
CA ILE A 78 -10.50 -0.19 -2.54
C ILE A 78 -11.88 0.36 -2.20
N VAL A 79 -12.23 0.47 -0.92
CA VAL A 79 -13.54 0.97 -0.48
C VAL A 79 -13.37 2.28 0.27
N ILE A 80 -14.23 3.24 -0.05
CA ILE A 80 -14.28 4.57 0.56
C ILE A 80 -15.47 4.64 1.50
N LEU A 81 -15.22 4.82 2.80
CA LEU A 81 -16.25 4.94 3.83
C LEU A 81 -16.32 6.37 4.37
N ASP A 82 -17.52 6.90 4.56
CA ASP A 82 -17.73 8.15 5.31
C ASP A 82 -17.30 8.00 6.78
N GLN A 83 -16.64 9.00 7.36
CA GLN A 83 -16.18 8.89 8.75
C GLN A 83 -17.31 8.86 9.81
N HIS A 84 -18.49 9.41 9.49
CA HIS A 84 -19.59 9.55 10.45
C HIS A 84 -20.61 8.42 10.29
N THR A 85 -21.06 8.19 9.06
CA THR A 85 -22.09 7.19 8.74
C THR A 85 -21.49 5.80 8.56
N HIS A 86 -20.22 5.71 8.12
CA HIS A 86 -19.56 4.49 7.66
C HIS A 86 -20.24 3.83 6.46
N GLU A 87 -21.05 4.59 5.72
CA GLU A 87 -21.61 4.14 4.44
C GLU A 87 -20.52 4.12 3.38
N ALA A 88 -20.58 3.12 2.50
CA ALA A 88 -19.64 3.00 1.39
C ALA A 88 -20.02 3.94 0.25
N HIS A 89 -19.25 5.01 0.07
CA HIS A 89 -19.46 5.97 -1.00
C HIS A 89 -19.02 5.42 -2.36
N ALA A 90 -17.85 4.80 -2.39
CA ALA A 90 -17.28 4.25 -3.62
C ALA A 90 -16.52 2.96 -3.34
N SER A 91 -16.50 2.06 -4.32
CA SER A 91 -15.57 0.95 -4.38
C SER A 91 -14.90 0.89 -5.75
N VAL A 92 -13.61 0.58 -5.75
CA VAL A 92 -12.83 0.29 -6.95
C VAL A 92 -12.39 -1.16 -6.89
N ARG A 93 -12.94 -1.99 -7.77
CA ARG A 93 -12.56 -3.40 -7.91
C ARG A 93 -11.26 -3.51 -8.69
N LEU A 94 -10.27 -4.24 -8.16
CA LEU A 94 -9.01 -4.49 -8.85
C LEU A 94 -9.17 -5.50 -10.00
N LEU A 95 -8.13 -5.67 -10.81
CA LEU A 95 -8.14 -6.64 -11.91
C LEU A 95 -8.23 -8.08 -11.37
N ASN A 96 -8.59 -9.04 -12.22
CA ASN A 96 -8.50 -10.46 -11.86
C ASN A 96 -7.07 -10.82 -11.49
N SER A 97 -6.88 -11.65 -10.46
CA SER A 97 -5.57 -12.04 -9.96
C SER A 97 -4.70 -10.87 -9.50
N GLU A 98 -5.28 -9.69 -9.27
CA GLU A 98 -4.59 -8.53 -8.70
C GLU A 98 -4.97 -8.37 -7.23
N ALA A 99 -3.99 -8.57 -6.35
CA ALA A 99 -4.18 -8.42 -4.90
C ALA A 99 -3.60 -7.09 -4.41
N ALA A 100 -4.31 -6.42 -3.51
CA ALA A 100 -3.86 -5.19 -2.88
C ALA A 100 -2.89 -5.52 -1.73
N THR A 101 -1.76 -4.81 -1.65
CA THR A 101 -0.69 -5.14 -0.70
C THR A 101 -0.39 -4.00 0.27
N SER A 102 -0.52 -2.75 -0.19
CA SER A 102 -0.25 -1.56 0.62
C SER A 102 -1.13 -0.38 0.22
N LEU A 103 -1.35 0.51 1.19
CA LEU A 103 -2.18 1.71 1.08
C LEU A 103 -1.45 2.86 1.79
N CYS A 104 -1.50 4.04 1.21
CA CYS A 104 -0.97 5.27 1.79
C CYS A 104 -1.65 6.50 1.21
N VAL A 105 -2.09 7.43 2.06
CA VAL A 105 -2.43 8.80 1.68
C VAL A 105 -1.16 9.66 1.63
N ILE A 106 -0.93 10.37 0.54
CA ILE A 106 0.27 11.17 0.33
C ILE A 106 -0.03 12.49 -0.39
N THR A 107 0.59 13.57 0.07
CA THR A 107 0.67 14.84 -0.65
C THR A 107 2.09 15.00 -1.21
N PHE A 108 2.20 15.12 -2.53
CA PHE A 108 3.50 15.24 -3.21
C PHE A 108 4.00 16.69 -3.18
N THR A 109 5.32 16.87 -3.23
CA THR A 109 5.92 18.22 -3.27
C THR A 109 5.49 18.99 -4.54
N GLU A 110 5.34 18.27 -5.65
CA GLU A 110 4.95 18.80 -6.95
C GLU A 110 3.47 19.21 -7.02
N ASP A 111 2.62 18.69 -6.14
CA ASP A 111 1.22 19.13 -5.98
C ASP A 111 0.85 19.21 -4.48
N PRO A 112 1.27 20.28 -3.79
CA PRO A 112 1.13 20.39 -2.34
C PRO A 112 -0.31 20.64 -1.89
N THR A 113 -1.24 20.86 -2.84
CA THR A 113 -2.63 21.19 -2.55
C THR A 113 -3.57 20.00 -2.61
N MET A 114 -3.11 18.89 -3.20
CA MET A 114 -3.96 17.74 -3.49
C MET A 114 -3.36 16.48 -2.86
N PRO A 115 -4.08 15.84 -1.93
CA PRO A 115 -3.72 14.51 -1.46
C PRO A 115 -4.04 13.45 -2.51
N TYR A 116 -3.28 12.36 -2.48
CA TYR A 116 -3.45 11.20 -3.34
C TYR A 116 -3.57 9.95 -2.49
N ILE A 117 -4.34 8.99 -2.98
CA ILE A 117 -4.44 7.66 -2.42
C ILE A 117 -3.54 6.75 -3.26
N ALA A 118 -2.40 6.35 -2.71
CA ALA A 118 -1.50 5.39 -3.33
C ALA A 118 -1.87 3.98 -2.90
N VAL A 119 -2.09 3.09 -3.87
CA VAL A 119 -2.37 1.66 -3.65
C VAL A 119 -1.31 0.83 -4.35
N GLY A 120 -0.63 0.00 -3.59
CA GLY A 120 0.30 -1.00 -4.11
C GLY A 120 -0.44 -2.30 -4.36
N THR A 121 -0.22 -2.90 -5.52
CA THR A 121 -0.85 -4.17 -5.91
C THR A 121 0.20 -5.13 -6.47
N THR A 122 -0.15 -6.41 -6.44
CA THR A 122 0.64 -7.49 -7.04
C THR A 122 -0.24 -8.36 -7.90
N ILE A 123 0.31 -8.88 -9.01
CA ILE A 123 -0.36 -9.85 -9.86
C ILE A 123 0.04 -11.24 -9.37
N VAL A 124 -0.93 -12.03 -8.91
CA VAL A 124 -0.74 -13.37 -8.34
C VAL A 124 -1.02 -14.40 -9.43
N LEU A 125 -0.02 -15.21 -9.77
CA LEU A 125 -0.16 -16.24 -10.79
C LEU A 125 0.09 -17.62 -10.18
N ASP A 126 -0.69 -18.60 -10.61
CA ASP A 126 -0.62 -19.98 -10.08
C ASP A 126 0.73 -20.67 -10.33
N ASP A 127 1.49 -20.22 -11.33
CA ASP A 127 2.80 -20.76 -11.70
C ASP A 127 3.98 -20.05 -11.02
N GLU A 128 3.73 -19.10 -10.13
CA GLU A 128 4.75 -18.37 -9.38
C GLU A 128 4.70 -18.64 -7.87
N ASP A 129 5.82 -19.11 -7.29
CA ASP A 129 5.97 -19.22 -5.82
C ASP A 129 5.97 -17.85 -5.12
N THR A 130 6.41 -16.81 -5.84
CA THR A 130 6.45 -15.43 -5.34
C THR A 130 6.12 -14.49 -6.49
N PRO A 131 5.13 -13.61 -6.33
CA PRO A 131 4.71 -12.70 -7.40
C PRO A 131 5.86 -11.82 -7.88
N ARG A 132 6.07 -11.77 -9.20
CA ARG A 132 7.16 -10.98 -9.81
C ARG A 132 6.70 -9.68 -10.44
N SER A 133 5.39 -9.48 -10.55
CA SER A 133 4.77 -8.33 -11.19
C SER A 133 3.83 -7.64 -10.23
N GLY A 134 3.86 -6.31 -10.21
CA GLY A 134 2.94 -5.50 -9.44
C GLY A 134 2.85 -4.10 -10.02
N ARG A 135 1.99 -3.27 -9.43
CA ARG A 135 1.94 -1.85 -9.77
C ARG A 135 1.63 -0.98 -8.55
N ILE A 136 2.00 0.29 -8.66
CA ILE A 136 1.54 1.34 -7.76
C ILE A 136 0.53 2.16 -8.54
N VAL A 137 -0.68 2.30 -8.01
CA VAL A 137 -1.76 3.08 -8.61
C VAL A 137 -2.03 4.29 -7.73
N LEU A 138 -2.02 5.48 -8.32
CA LEU A 138 -2.40 6.72 -7.64
C LEU A 138 -3.82 7.08 -8.01
N PHE A 139 -4.64 7.30 -7.00
CA PHE A 139 -6.00 7.80 -7.14
C PHE A 139 -6.14 9.16 -6.48
N ARG A 140 -7.18 9.89 -6.88
CA ARG A 140 -7.72 11.03 -6.15
C ARG A 140 -9.19 10.78 -5.83
N TYR A 141 -9.59 11.17 -4.65
CA TYR A 141 -10.98 11.25 -4.25
C TYR A 141 -11.34 12.71 -4.02
N MET A 142 -12.28 13.24 -4.79
CA MET A 142 -12.77 14.61 -4.65
C MET A 142 -14.25 14.66 -5.01
N ASN A 143 -15.04 15.42 -4.25
CA ASN A 143 -16.46 15.62 -4.50
C ASN A 143 -17.24 14.31 -4.69
N GLY A 144 -16.88 13.28 -3.92
CA GLY A 144 -17.55 11.97 -3.99
C GLY A 144 -17.10 11.09 -5.16
N GLN A 145 -16.09 11.46 -5.94
CA GLN A 145 -15.64 10.72 -7.11
C GLN A 145 -14.19 10.24 -6.95
N MET A 146 -13.98 8.95 -7.17
CA MET A 146 -12.66 8.31 -7.22
C MET A 146 -12.13 8.30 -8.67
N THR A 147 -10.93 8.81 -8.90
CA THR A 147 -10.31 8.89 -10.23
C THR A 147 -8.88 8.37 -10.20
N MET A 148 -8.53 7.43 -11.09
CA MET A 148 -7.13 6.99 -11.28
C MET A 148 -6.34 8.09 -11.99
N ILE A 149 -5.22 8.50 -11.42
CA ILE A 149 -4.35 9.56 -11.94
C ILE A 149 -3.11 9.00 -12.63
N ALA A 150 -2.53 7.94 -12.06
CA ALA A 150 -1.29 7.36 -12.57
C ALA A 150 -1.19 5.90 -12.18
N GLU A 151 -0.43 5.13 -12.95
CA GLU A 151 0.02 3.80 -12.56
C GLU A 151 1.50 3.61 -12.90
N LYS A 152 2.18 2.76 -12.11
CA LYS A 152 3.60 2.45 -12.28
C LYS A 152 3.81 0.95 -12.14
N GLU A 153 4.21 0.28 -13.23
CA GLU A 153 4.65 -1.12 -13.16
C GLU A 153 5.90 -1.22 -12.26
N VAL A 154 5.92 -2.25 -11.42
CA VAL A 154 7.05 -2.58 -10.56
C VAL A 154 7.33 -4.09 -10.59
N ASN A 155 8.59 -4.45 -10.37
CA ASN A 155 9.06 -5.83 -10.43
C ASN A 155 8.98 -6.49 -9.04
N GLY A 156 7.76 -6.76 -8.59
CA GLY A 156 7.46 -7.43 -7.33
C GLY A 156 6.43 -6.68 -6.47
N PRO A 157 6.01 -7.26 -5.34
CA PRO A 157 4.93 -6.71 -4.53
C PRO A 157 5.35 -5.44 -3.79
N PRO A 158 4.62 -4.31 -3.90
CA PRO A 158 4.78 -3.16 -3.01
C PRO A 158 4.22 -3.47 -1.62
N PHE A 159 5.01 -4.08 -0.74
CA PHE A 159 4.55 -4.54 0.57
C PHE A 159 4.17 -3.41 1.54
N ARG A 160 4.87 -2.26 1.46
CA ARG A 160 4.60 -1.07 2.28
C ARG A 160 4.91 0.20 1.53
N MET A 161 4.13 1.25 1.82
CA MET A 161 4.29 2.60 1.28
C MET A 161 4.15 3.62 2.39
N LEU A 162 4.93 4.69 2.34
CA LEU A 162 4.83 5.82 3.24
C LEU A 162 5.13 7.15 2.53
N PRO A 163 4.53 8.27 2.97
CA PRO A 163 5.00 9.59 2.62
C PRO A 163 6.39 9.81 3.22
N PHE A 164 7.31 10.32 2.43
CA PHE A 164 8.66 10.65 2.87
C PHE A 164 9.13 11.93 2.17
N GLN A 165 9.20 13.04 2.92
CA GLN A 165 9.66 14.34 2.38
C GLN A 165 8.97 14.74 1.07
N GLY A 166 7.63 14.62 1.04
CA GLY A 166 6.79 14.91 -0.13
C GLY A 166 7.02 14.01 -1.35
N LYS A 167 7.56 12.80 -1.14
CA LYS A 167 7.83 11.75 -2.11
C LYS A 167 7.26 10.42 -1.60
N LEU A 168 7.06 9.46 -2.47
CA LEU A 168 6.53 8.14 -2.11
C LEU A 168 7.68 7.16 -1.87
N LEU A 169 7.84 6.74 -0.61
CA LEU A 169 8.79 5.70 -0.23
C LEU A 169 8.09 4.35 -0.23
N VAL A 170 8.69 3.35 -0.87
CA VAL A 170 8.05 2.05 -1.12
C VAL A 170 9.03 0.91 -0.85
N ALA A 171 8.58 -0.08 -0.09
CA ALA A 171 9.24 -1.37 0.01
C ALA A 171 8.64 -2.31 -1.05
N ILE A 172 9.44 -2.68 -2.05
CA ILE A 172 9.03 -3.50 -3.21
C ILE A 172 9.89 -4.75 -3.28
N GLY A 173 9.27 -5.91 -3.04
CA GLY A 173 9.97 -7.20 -3.02
C GLY A 173 11.24 -7.09 -2.17
N ASN A 174 12.39 -7.25 -2.82
CA ASN A 174 13.71 -7.24 -2.21
C ASN A 174 14.40 -5.85 -2.13
N SER A 175 13.67 -4.75 -2.26
CA SER A 175 14.29 -3.41 -2.30
C SER A 175 13.43 -2.31 -1.70
N VAL A 176 14.08 -1.27 -1.17
CA VAL A 176 13.40 -0.01 -0.83
C VAL A 176 13.67 1.00 -1.94
N ARG A 177 12.63 1.73 -2.36
CA ARG A 177 12.65 2.65 -3.49
C ARG A 177 11.96 3.96 -3.13
N LEU A 178 12.46 5.06 -3.70
CA LEU A 178 11.88 6.40 -3.54
C LEU A 178 11.39 6.89 -4.89
N TYR A 179 10.15 7.37 -4.95
CA TYR A 179 9.54 7.93 -6.15
C TYR A 179 9.11 9.36 -5.92
N LYS A 180 9.35 10.22 -6.91
CA LYS A 180 8.65 11.51 -7.01
C LYS A 180 7.50 11.39 -8.01
N PHE A 181 6.52 12.27 -7.88
CA PHE A 181 5.41 12.35 -8.84
C PHE A 181 5.67 13.48 -9.84
N SER A 182 5.50 13.19 -11.13
CA SER A 182 5.53 14.20 -12.20
C SER A 182 4.10 14.57 -12.56
N LEU A 183 3.70 15.80 -12.25
CA LEU A 183 2.36 16.31 -12.58
C LEU A 183 2.16 16.46 -14.10
N GLU A 184 3.22 16.81 -14.84
CA GLU A 184 3.18 17.00 -16.30
C GLU A 184 2.86 15.70 -17.04
N ASN A 185 3.52 14.61 -16.65
CA ASN A 185 3.41 13.31 -17.31
C ASN A 185 2.44 12.36 -16.61
N HIS A 186 1.89 12.75 -15.46
CA HIS A 186 1.12 11.88 -14.58
C HIS A 186 1.82 10.54 -14.28
N GLU A 187 3.10 10.59 -13.90
CA GLU A 187 3.92 9.39 -13.69
C GLU A 187 4.73 9.42 -12.40
N LEU A 188 5.02 8.24 -11.85
CA LEU A 188 5.99 8.06 -10.77
C LEU A 188 7.40 7.83 -11.34
N ILE A 189 8.32 8.73 -10.98
CA ILE A 189 9.73 8.69 -11.39
C ILE A 189 10.58 8.20 -10.22
N GLN A 190 11.27 7.08 -10.41
CA GLN A 190 12.17 6.54 -9.38
C GLN A 190 13.38 7.46 -9.22
N LEU A 191 13.62 7.90 -7.99
CA LEU A 191 14.78 8.72 -7.61
C LEU A 191 15.91 7.89 -7.02
N ALA A 192 15.57 6.90 -6.18
CA ALA A 192 16.54 6.05 -5.51
C ALA A 192 16.02 4.62 -5.36
N LYS A 193 16.97 3.67 -5.30
CA LYS A 193 16.77 2.26 -4.91
C LYS A 193 17.92 1.90 -3.96
N THR A 194 17.69 1.01 -3.01
CA THR A 194 18.77 0.40 -2.23
C THR A 194 19.82 -0.23 -3.14
N SER A 195 21.10 -0.05 -2.80
CA SER A 195 22.23 -0.52 -3.61
C SER A 195 22.42 -2.04 -3.56
N VAL A 196 21.89 -2.68 -2.54
CA VAL A 196 21.85 -4.13 -2.38
C VAL A 196 20.41 -4.63 -2.39
N ASP A 197 20.26 -5.87 -2.83
CA ASP A 197 19.00 -6.58 -2.74
C ASP A 197 18.90 -7.32 -1.38
N TYR A 198 17.70 -7.26 -0.82
CA TYR A 198 17.28 -7.86 0.44
C TYR A 198 16.61 -9.21 0.18
N VAL A 199 16.07 -9.86 1.21
CA VAL A 199 15.21 -11.03 0.99
C VAL A 199 13.85 -10.53 0.53
N GLU A 200 13.12 -9.93 1.47
CA GLU A 200 11.89 -9.18 1.20
C GLU A 200 11.75 -8.06 2.23
N CYS A 201 11.53 -6.84 1.77
CA CYS A 201 11.32 -5.68 2.61
C CYS A 201 9.83 -5.58 2.98
N LEU A 202 9.46 -6.10 4.16
CA LEU A 202 8.06 -6.28 4.56
C LEU A 202 7.50 -5.15 5.43
N GLN A 203 8.37 -4.45 6.15
CA GLN A 203 8.02 -3.36 7.05
C GLN A 203 8.77 -2.12 6.65
N LEU A 204 8.15 -0.95 6.82
CA LEU A 204 8.74 0.33 6.47
C LEU A 204 8.22 1.38 7.45
N LYS A 205 9.14 2.19 7.98
CA LYS A 205 8.90 3.27 8.93
C LYS A 205 9.80 4.46 8.60
N VAL A 206 9.32 5.64 8.92
CA VAL A 206 10.02 6.90 8.69
C VAL A 206 9.99 7.69 9.99
N LYS A 207 11.13 8.30 10.32
CA LYS A 207 11.23 9.33 11.35
C LYS A 207 12.21 10.38 10.86
N ASP A 208 11.71 11.60 10.65
CA ASP A 208 12.45 12.70 10.05
C ASP A 208 13.12 12.28 8.73
N ASP A 209 14.45 12.23 8.70
CA ASP A 209 15.24 11.85 7.52
C ASP A 209 15.65 10.37 7.52
N PHE A 210 15.34 9.63 8.59
CA PHE A 210 15.66 8.23 8.76
C PHE A 210 14.53 7.33 8.26
N ILE A 211 14.95 6.25 7.64
CA ILE A 211 14.09 5.20 7.11
C ILE A 211 14.49 3.92 7.81
N LEU A 212 13.55 3.29 8.51
CA LEU A 212 13.71 1.96 9.09
C LEU A 212 12.90 0.99 8.24
N PHE A 213 13.50 -0.12 7.84
CA PHE A 213 12.74 -1.21 7.24
C PHE A 213 13.11 -2.54 7.85
N GLY A 214 12.14 -3.45 7.85
CA GLY A 214 12.29 -4.82 8.31
C GLY A 214 12.33 -5.79 7.14
N ASP A 215 13.38 -6.59 7.08
CA ASP A 215 13.54 -7.69 6.14
C ASP A 215 12.92 -8.98 6.69
N LEU A 216 12.39 -9.83 5.80
CA LEU A 216 11.81 -11.14 6.13
C LEU A 216 12.72 -12.03 6.98
N MET A 217 14.04 -12.00 6.78
CA MET A 217 15.01 -12.82 7.54
C MET A 217 16.28 -12.08 7.97
N LYS A 218 16.53 -10.86 7.47
CA LYS A 218 17.74 -10.06 7.78
C LYS A 218 17.49 -8.95 8.80
N SER A 219 16.49 -9.12 9.68
CA SER A 219 16.15 -8.17 10.74
C SER A 219 15.96 -6.73 10.21
N LEU A 220 16.41 -5.73 10.97
CA LEU A 220 16.20 -4.31 10.73
C LEU A 220 17.39 -3.65 10.05
N THR A 221 17.09 -2.70 9.17
CA THR A 221 18.09 -1.81 8.55
C THR A 221 17.63 -0.38 8.63
N VAL A 222 18.55 0.52 8.98
CA VAL A 222 18.33 1.97 9.03
C VAL A 222 19.06 2.61 7.85
N LEU A 223 18.31 3.38 7.07
CA LEU A 223 18.79 4.15 5.93
C LEU A 223 18.56 5.64 6.18
N ARG A 224 19.31 6.47 5.45
CA ARG A 224 19.04 7.89 5.27
C ARG A 224 19.03 8.22 3.78
N TYR A 225 18.17 9.13 3.35
CA TYR A 225 18.18 9.59 1.96
C TYR A 225 19.09 10.81 1.78
N ASN A 226 20.04 10.71 0.85
CA ASN A 226 20.86 11.84 0.42
C ASN A 226 20.26 12.42 -0.88
N ALA A 227 19.70 13.62 -0.78
CA ALA A 227 18.99 14.27 -1.89
C ALA A 227 19.93 14.74 -3.01
N ASP A 228 21.14 15.19 -2.68
CA ASP A 228 22.12 15.68 -3.66
C ASP A 228 22.62 14.54 -4.55
N GLU A 229 22.90 13.39 -3.94
CA GLU A 229 23.35 12.19 -4.64
C GLU A 229 22.21 11.29 -5.12
N LYS A 230 20.97 11.58 -4.73
CA LYS A 230 19.77 10.77 -4.98
C LYS A 230 19.96 9.29 -4.65
N LYS A 231 20.57 9.01 -3.49
CA LYS A 231 20.86 7.64 -3.05
C LYS A 231 20.44 7.42 -1.60
N PHE A 232 20.23 6.16 -1.24
CA PHE A 232 20.13 5.77 0.16
C PHE A 232 21.52 5.48 0.72
N GLU A 233 21.79 6.02 1.90
CA GLU A 233 22.96 5.74 2.71
C GLU A 233 22.56 4.74 3.81
N ASN A 234 23.29 3.64 3.92
CA ASN A 234 23.09 2.68 5.00
C ASN A 234 23.74 3.21 6.28
N ILE A 235 22.93 3.40 7.32
CA ILE A 235 23.38 3.94 8.61
C ILE A 235 23.74 2.79 9.55
N ALA A 236 22.86 1.79 9.65
CA ALA A 236 23.04 0.65 10.52
C ALA A 236 22.25 -0.57 10.02
N ASN A 237 22.73 -1.77 10.37
CA ASN A 237 22.03 -3.03 10.16
C ASN A 237 22.08 -3.83 11.45
N ASP A 238 20.98 -4.48 11.83
CA ASP A 238 21.01 -5.52 12.84
C ASP A 238 21.54 -6.81 12.20
N PRO A 239 22.70 -7.35 12.62
CA PRO A 239 23.31 -8.51 11.98
C PRO A 239 22.60 -9.84 12.31
N ARG A 240 21.62 -9.84 13.22
CA ARG A 240 20.93 -11.06 13.64
C ARG A 240 19.93 -11.51 12.56
N PRO A 241 19.86 -12.81 12.23
CA PRO A 241 18.80 -13.31 11.37
C PRO A 241 17.49 -13.38 12.15
N GLN A 242 16.63 -12.36 12.00
CA GLN A 242 15.32 -12.28 12.64
C GLN A 242 14.21 -12.20 11.61
N TRP A 243 13.10 -12.90 11.90
CA TRP A 243 11.93 -12.94 11.03
C TRP A 243 10.98 -11.80 11.34
N THR A 244 11.20 -10.64 10.72
CA THR A 244 10.52 -9.40 11.09
C THR A 244 9.02 -9.42 10.76
N LYS A 245 8.17 -9.19 11.76
CA LYS A 245 6.70 -9.03 11.59
C LYS A 245 6.24 -7.59 11.67
N ALA A 246 6.85 -6.80 12.56
CA ALA A 246 6.60 -5.38 12.71
C ALA A 246 7.84 -4.67 13.27
N CYS A 247 8.00 -3.40 12.95
CA CYS A 247 9.04 -2.57 13.55
C CYS A 247 8.54 -1.15 13.78
N GLU A 248 9.19 -0.42 14.68
CA GLU A 248 8.87 0.99 14.96
C GLU A 248 10.08 1.74 15.55
N PHE A 249 10.15 3.05 15.32
CA PHE A 249 11.06 3.92 16.08
C PHE A 249 10.51 4.17 17.48
N ILE A 250 11.31 3.95 18.52
CA ILE A 250 10.97 4.42 19.88
C ILE A 250 11.49 5.85 20.05
N ASP A 251 12.74 6.09 19.66
CA ASP A 251 13.38 7.41 19.64
C ASP A 251 14.40 7.47 18.47
N ASP A 252 15.39 8.36 18.54
CA ASP A 252 16.36 8.56 17.44
C ASP A 252 17.35 7.40 17.32
N ASP A 253 17.63 6.72 18.44
CA ASP A 253 18.68 5.70 18.55
C ASP A 253 18.13 4.31 18.96
N THR A 254 16.84 4.23 19.29
CA THR A 254 16.18 3.03 19.77
C THR A 254 15.06 2.59 18.81
N PHE A 255 15.13 1.33 18.39
CA PHE A 255 14.17 0.71 17.48
C PHE A 255 13.52 -0.51 18.14
N LEU A 256 12.23 -0.71 17.89
CA LEU A 256 11.49 -1.90 18.31
C LEU A 256 11.34 -2.85 17.12
N CYS A 257 11.57 -4.13 17.36
CA CYS A 257 11.29 -5.21 16.41
C CYS A 257 10.38 -6.25 17.08
N ALA A 258 9.32 -6.67 16.38
CA ALA A 258 8.57 -7.86 16.71
C ALA A 258 8.90 -8.95 15.68
N GLU A 259 9.30 -10.12 16.15
CA GLU A 259 9.74 -11.26 15.33
C GLU A 259 8.82 -12.48 15.49
N ASP A 260 8.92 -13.43 14.56
CA ASP A 260 8.32 -14.77 14.71
C ASP A 260 9.09 -15.54 15.80
N GLY A 261 8.37 -16.14 16.75
CA GLY A 261 8.92 -16.89 17.88
C GLY A 261 8.83 -18.39 17.72
#